data_AF-A0A964KR86-F1
#
_entry.id   AF-A0A964KR86-F1
#
_cell.length_a   1.000
_cell.length_b   1.000
_cell.length_c   1.000
_cell.angle_alpha   90.00
_cell.angle_beta   90.00
_cell.angle_gamma   90.00
#
_symmetry.space_group_name_H-M   'P 1'
#
loop_
_entity.id
_entity.type
_entity.pdbx_description
1 polymer ?
#
loop_
_entity_poly.entity_id
_entity_poly.type
_entity_poly.pdbx_seq_one_letter_code
_entity_poly.pdbx_strand_id
1 'polypeptide(L)'
;MSLDLAILLGGMDGAPLERWMRRALEACALDTAEAARASGAYDRIFLLTDRPPTLDVPAGVIVETDTEAGVASFHYGARLADWVRRYSVQRFATVGAGSAPLLEAADWSALAQPLRDAPAARCVTNNRFSADMYAVTPASLLAKLDPSPATDNAVPRRLWEQHGVEVVELPRTQATQFNLDTPNDLAALALAGQGGPRLLAALRNDEMHLDTTVLEQAAARFTERTAQVLIAGRVSSATWNYLERESACRVRVLAEERGMQSAGTDADGTARSILGSLIAEAGPARTFGTLLPKWCDAAFIDIRPALVHLGIRPSRADRFAADAGFPERIEDAQLRAIVQAAQAAPVPIVLGGHSLVGGVLSLVNQWAWDAKDDREGRQRP
;
A
#
# COMPACT_ATOMS: atom_id res chain seq x y z
N MET A 1 -7.34 -16.27 -26.87
CA MET A 1 -5.88 -16.32 -26.65
C MET A 1 -5.66 -16.19 -25.16
N SER A 2 -5.00 -17.17 -24.53
CA SER A 2 -5.01 -17.32 -23.07
C SER A 2 -4.15 -16.30 -22.33
N LEU A 3 -4.73 -15.68 -21.29
CA LEU A 3 -4.06 -14.83 -20.30
C LEU A 3 -4.31 -15.42 -18.91
N ASP A 4 -3.24 -15.77 -18.20
CA ASP A 4 -3.34 -16.27 -16.83
C ASP A 4 -3.04 -15.16 -15.81
N LEU A 5 -3.54 -15.28 -14.58
CA LEU A 5 -3.23 -14.38 -13.48
C LEU A 5 -2.47 -15.14 -12.38
N ALA A 6 -1.37 -14.56 -11.89
CA ALA A 6 -0.69 -14.99 -10.67
C ALA A 6 -0.86 -13.93 -9.57
N ILE A 7 -1.47 -14.32 -8.46
CA ILE A 7 -1.56 -13.51 -7.24
C ILE A 7 -0.51 -14.05 -6.26
N LEU A 8 0.43 -13.22 -5.84
CA LEU A 8 1.49 -13.64 -4.90
C LEU A 8 1.14 -13.25 -3.46
N LEU A 9 1.13 -14.23 -2.56
CA LEU A 9 0.84 -14.04 -1.14
C LEU A 9 1.95 -14.68 -0.27
N GLY A 10 2.69 -13.89 0.50
CA GLY A 10 3.63 -14.48 1.46
C GLY A 10 4.44 -13.45 2.24
N GLY A 11 5.31 -13.94 3.13
CA GLY A 11 6.29 -13.10 3.84
C GLY A 11 5.69 -12.19 4.94
N MET A 12 4.47 -12.48 5.35
CA MET A 12 3.77 -11.81 6.45
C MET A 12 3.35 -12.85 7.50
N ASP A 13 4.17 -12.96 8.52
CA ASP A 13 4.02 -13.80 9.70
C ASP A 13 4.66 -13.10 10.91
N GLY A 14 4.58 -13.70 12.10
CA GLY A 14 5.18 -13.13 13.31
C GLY A 14 4.16 -12.69 14.36
N ALA A 15 4.32 -11.46 14.86
CA ALA A 15 3.57 -10.85 15.95
C ALA A 15 2.06 -10.73 15.64
N PRO A 16 1.19 -10.48 16.63
CA PRO A 16 -0.26 -10.40 16.41
C PRO A 16 -0.69 -9.47 15.28
N LEU A 17 -0.08 -8.29 15.16
CA LEU A 17 -0.38 -7.33 14.08
C LEU A 17 0.05 -7.83 12.70
N GLU A 18 1.17 -8.55 12.60
CA GLU A 18 1.64 -9.13 11.35
C GLU A 18 0.71 -10.29 10.91
N ARG A 19 0.24 -11.11 11.86
CA ARG A 19 -0.76 -12.16 11.58
C ARG A 19 -2.09 -11.58 11.13
N TRP A 20 -2.51 -10.48 11.74
CA TRP A 20 -3.72 -9.79 11.34
C TRP A 20 -3.57 -9.13 9.95
N MET A 21 -2.44 -8.48 9.67
CA MET A 21 -2.08 -7.98 8.35
C MET A 21 -2.10 -9.10 7.30
N ARG A 22 -1.54 -10.26 7.63
CA ARG A 22 -1.57 -11.45 6.77
C ARG A 22 -3.00 -11.91 6.45
N ARG A 23 -3.89 -11.91 7.44
CA ARG A 23 -5.31 -12.26 7.21
C ARG A 23 -5.99 -11.26 6.27
N ALA A 24 -5.70 -9.97 6.40
CA ALA A 24 -6.20 -8.95 5.49
C ALA A 24 -5.64 -9.11 4.06
N LEU A 25 -4.34 -9.38 3.92
CA LEU A 25 -3.72 -9.67 2.62
C LEU A 25 -4.32 -10.91 1.96
N GLU A 26 -4.61 -11.96 2.74
CA GLU A 26 -5.27 -13.15 2.24
C GLU A 26 -6.70 -12.86 1.76
N ALA A 27 -7.49 -12.13 2.56
CA ALA A 27 -8.82 -11.69 2.17
C ALA A 27 -8.80 -10.86 0.88
N CYS A 28 -7.87 -9.91 0.78
CA CYS A 28 -7.65 -9.08 -0.39
C CYS A 28 -7.26 -9.91 -1.63
N ALA A 29 -6.38 -10.91 -1.48
CA ALA A 29 -6.00 -11.80 -2.57
C ALA A 29 -7.19 -12.61 -3.11
N LEU A 30 -8.06 -13.10 -2.23
CA LEU A 30 -9.24 -13.87 -2.63
C LEU A 30 -10.31 -13.00 -3.29
N ASP A 31 -10.54 -11.79 -2.78
CA ASP A 31 -11.43 -10.82 -3.43
C ASP A 31 -10.88 -10.37 -4.78
N THR A 32 -9.55 -10.17 -4.87
CA THR A 32 -8.84 -9.91 -6.13
C THR A 32 -9.06 -11.02 -7.15
N ALA A 33 -8.95 -12.28 -6.72
CA ALA A 33 -9.19 -13.43 -7.60
C ALA A 33 -10.63 -13.46 -8.13
N GLU A 34 -11.62 -13.12 -7.30
CA GLU A 34 -13.02 -13.04 -7.73
C GLU A 34 -13.28 -11.89 -8.68
N ALA A 35 -12.75 -10.69 -8.39
CA ALA A 35 -12.88 -9.52 -9.27
C ALA A 35 -12.23 -9.79 -10.64
N ALA A 36 -11.03 -10.38 -10.66
CA ALA A 36 -10.36 -10.78 -11.89
C ALA A 36 -11.15 -11.83 -12.66
N ARG A 37 -11.74 -12.83 -11.98
CA ARG A 37 -12.60 -13.84 -12.63
C ARG A 37 -13.86 -13.23 -13.22
N ALA A 38 -14.51 -12.32 -12.49
CA ALA A 38 -15.72 -11.63 -12.93
C ALA A 38 -15.50 -10.77 -14.19
N SER A 39 -14.26 -10.33 -14.44
CA SER A 39 -13.90 -9.62 -15.67
C SER A 39 -13.99 -10.48 -16.94
N GLY A 40 -13.95 -11.81 -16.81
CA GLY A 40 -13.86 -12.74 -17.93
C GLY A 40 -12.58 -12.63 -18.77
N ALA A 41 -11.59 -11.87 -18.30
CA ALA A 41 -10.36 -11.60 -19.05
C ALA A 41 -9.25 -12.64 -18.83
N TYR A 42 -9.39 -13.50 -17.82
CA TYR A 42 -8.36 -14.45 -17.39
C TYR A 42 -8.86 -15.89 -17.49
N ASP A 43 -8.05 -16.74 -18.11
CA ASP A 43 -8.39 -18.16 -18.33
C ASP A 43 -8.17 -18.99 -17.07
N ARG A 44 -7.05 -18.74 -16.37
CA ARG A 44 -6.69 -19.40 -15.12
C ARG A 44 -6.19 -18.37 -14.12
N ILE A 45 -6.56 -18.55 -12.86
CA ILE A 45 -6.14 -17.69 -11.76
C ILE A 45 -5.42 -18.56 -10.73
N PHE A 46 -4.19 -18.18 -10.44
CA PHE A 46 -3.32 -18.86 -9.49
C PHE A 46 -3.10 -18.00 -8.26
N LEU A 47 -3.24 -18.59 -7.08
CA LEU A 47 -2.75 -18.05 -5.83
C LEU A 47 -1.44 -18.75 -5.49
N LEU A 48 -0.32 -18.08 -5.76
CA LEU A 48 1.03 -18.56 -5.45
C LEU A 48 1.38 -18.09 -4.04
N THR A 49 1.52 -19.01 -3.09
CA THR A 49 1.56 -18.66 -1.66
C THR A 49 2.64 -19.39 -0.87
N ASP A 50 3.16 -18.77 0.18
CA ASP A 50 4.14 -19.41 1.09
C ASP A 50 3.53 -20.56 1.91
N ARG A 51 2.22 -20.49 2.21
CA ARG A 51 1.45 -21.50 2.93
C ARG A 51 -0.03 -21.49 2.52
N PRO A 52 -0.78 -22.58 2.78
CA PRO A 52 -2.21 -22.63 2.46
C PRO A 52 -3.00 -21.47 3.09
N PRO A 53 -3.97 -20.90 2.36
CA PRO A 53 -4.86 -19.89 2.93
C PRO A 53 -5.72 -20.48 4.05
N THR A 54 -6.08 -19.63 4.99
CA THR A 54 -6.97 -19.93 6.11
C THR A 54 -8.44 -19.66 5.82
N LEU A 55 -8.72 -18.80 4.83
CA LEU A 55 -10.04 -18.45 4.33
C LEU A 55 -10.43 -19.35 3.15
N ASP A 56 -11.74 -19.49 2.94
CA ASP A 56 -12.29 -20.29 1.85
C ASP A 56 -11.89 -19.74 0.48
N VAL A 57 -11.23 -20.60 -0.30
CA VAL A 57 -10.76 -20.27 -1.64
C VAL A 57 -11.92 -20.32 -2.64
N PRO A 58 -12.13 -19.26 -3.45
CA PRO A 58 -13.17 -19.26 -4.48
C PRO A 58 -13.00 -20.40 -5.48
N ALA A 59 -14.12 -20.98 -5.92
CA ALA A 59 -14.12 -22.03 -6.93
C ALA A 59 -13.42 -21.57 -8.22
N GLY A 60 -12.51 -22.41 -8.73
CA GLY A 60 -11.73 -22.14 -9.95
C GLY A 60 -10.40 -21.42 -9.72
N VAL A 61 -10.09 -21.00 -8.49
CA VAL A 61 -8.75 -20.50 -8.14
C VAL A 61 -7.83 -21.68 -7.82
N ILE A 62 -6.68 -21.72 -8.47
CA ILE A 62 -5.66 -22.77 -8.27
C ILE A 62 -4.69 -22.27 -7.21
N VAL A 63 -4.65 -22.92 -6.04
CA VAL A 63 -3.66 -22.62 -5.00
C VAL A 63 -2.43 -23.46 -5.24
N GLU A 64 -1.26 -22.83 -5.17
CA GLU A 64 0.01 -23.54 -5.18
C GLU A 64 0.96 -22.96 -4.14
N THR A 65 1.32 -23.80 -3.18
CA THR A 65 2.27 -23.43 -2.13
C THR A 65 3.71 -23.48 -2.63
N ASP A 66 4.58 -22.71 -2.01
CA ASP A 66 6.02 -22.76 -2.25
C ASP A 66 6.60 -24.17 -1.99
N THR A 67 6.05 -24.90 -1.03
CA THR A 67 6.44 -26.30 -0.77
C THR A 67 6.07 -27.21 -1.95
N GLU A 68 4.86 -27.11 -2.49
CA GLU A 68 4.43 -27.89 -3.67
C GLU A 68 5.23 -27.54 -4.92
N ALA A 69 5.65 -26.29 -5.05
CA ALA A 69 6.52 -25.82 -6.12
C ALA A 69 8.01 -26.19 -5.92
N GLY A 70 8.38 -26.81 -4.80
CA GLY A 70 9.77 -27.15 -4.48
C GLY A 70 10.67 -25.93 -4.19
N VAL A 71 10.07 -24.83 -3.73
CA VAL A 71 10.75 -23.56 -3.44
C VAL A 71 11.25 -23.57 -2.00
N ALA A 72 12.56 -23.68 -1.83
CA ALA A 72 13.20 -23.65 -0.51
C ALA A 72 13.40 -22.24 0.05
N SER A 73 13.62 -21.26 -0.84
CA SER A 73 13.75 -19.85 -0.51
C SER A 73 13.09 -19.03 -1.60
N PHE A 74 12.18 -18.13 -1.22
CA PHE A 74 11.42 -17.35 -2.17
C PHE A 74 12.31 -16.36 -2.93
N HIS A 75 12.22 -16.40 -4.26
CA HIS A 75 12.79 -15.38 -5.14
C HIS A 75 11.78 -15.12 -6.26
N TYR A 76 11.28 -13.87 -6.35
CA TYR A 76 10.16 -13.49 -7.21
C TYR A 76 10.30 -13.98 -8.66
N GLY A 77 11.40 -13.61 -9.33
CA GLY A 77 11.63 -13.96 -10.73
C GLY A 77 11.79 -15.47 -10.96
N ALA A 78 12.33 -16.19 -9.97
CA ALA A 78 12.50 -17.63 -10.07
C ALA A 78 11.15 -18.35 -9.90
N ARG A 79 10.34 -17.89 -8.94
CA ARG A 79 8.99 -18.42 -8.69
C ARG A 79 8.09 -18.26 -9.90
N LEU A 80 8.06 -17.08 -10.50
CA LEU A 80 7.24 -16.83 -11.69
C LEU A 80 7.79 -17.53 -12.94
N ALA A 81 9.10 -17.59 -13.15
CA ALA A 81 9.67 -18.33 -14.28
C ALA A 81 9.37 -19.84 -14.19
N ASP A 82 9.42 -20.41 -12.99
CA ASP A 82 9.02 -21.79 -12.74
C ASP A 82 7.53 -22.03 -13.01
N TRP A 83 6.66 -21.16 -12.49
CA TRP A 83 5.22 -21.21 -12.74
C TRP A 83 4.91 -21.12 -14.24
N VAL A 84 5.52 -20.17 -14.96
CA VAL A 84 5.37 -20.02 -16.42
C VAL A 84 5.73 -21.32 -17.14
N ARG A 85 6.84 -21.94 -16.75
CA ARG A 85 7.32 -23.20 -17.34
C ARG A 85 6.40 -24.38 -17.04
N ARG A 86 6.03 -24.62 -15.78
CA ARG A 86 5.24 -25.79 -15.37
C ARG A 86 3.81 -25.76 -15.92
N TYR A 87 3.21 -24.57 -16.01
CA TYR A 87 1.84 -24.40 -16.50
C TYR A 87 1.77 -23.96 -17.97
N SER A 88 2.91 -23.91 -18.68
CA SER A 88 3.01 -23.50 -20.09
C SER A 88 2.34 -22.14 -20.39
N VAL A 89 2.49 -21.20 -19.47
CA VAL A 89 1.87 -19.87 -19.52
C VAL A 89 2.43 -19.09 -20.71
N GLN A 90 1.56 -18.60 -21.59
CA GLN A 90 1.97 -17.85 -22.79
C GLN A 90 1.96 -16.34 -22.58
N ARG A 91 1.01 -15.87 -21.76
CA ARG A 91 0.84 -14.48 -21.34
C ARG A 91 0.35 -14.51 -19.90
N PHE A 92 0.78 -13.56 -19.08
CA PHE A 92 0.27 -13.46 -17.73
C PHE A 92 0.07 -12.03 -17.28
N ALA A 93 -0.81 -11.86 -16.29
CA ALA A 93 -0.76 -10.79 -15.33
C ALA A 93 -0.25 -11.32 -13.99
N THR A 94 0.35 -10.44 -13.20
CA THR A 94 0.80 -10.72 -11.85
C THR A 94 0.50 -9.55 -10.94
N VAL A 95 0.19 -9.84 -9.68
CA VAL A 95 -0.15 -8.85 -8.67
C VAL A 95 0.24 -9.35 -7.28
N GLY A 96 0.66 -8.45 -6.38
CA GLY A 96 0.81 -8.75 -4.97
C GLY A 96 -0.55 -8.86 -4.26
N ALA A 97 -0.66 -9.71 -3.23
CA ALA A 97 -1.89 -9.91 -2.48
C ALA A 97 -2.50 -8.63 -1.88
N GLY A 98 -1.67 -7.62 -1.59
CA GLY A 98 -2.09 -6.32 -1.06
C GLY A 98 -2.16 -5.21 -2.09
N SER A 99 -1.96 -5.49 -3.38
CA SER A 99 -1.68 -4.47 -4.40
C SER A 99 -2.91 -4.02 -5.20
N ALA A 100 -4.07 -4.64 -4.95
CA ALA A 100 -5.29 -4.45 -5.72
C ALA A 100 -6.58 -4.37 -4.87
N PRO A 101 -6.58 -3.86 -3.63
CA PRO A 101 -7.75 -3.94 -2.73
C PRO A 101 -8.99 -3.19 -3.25
N LEU A 102 -8.82 -2.27 -4.20
CA LEU A 102 -9.85 -1.41 -4.75
C LEU A 102 -10.15 -1.67 -6.23
N LEU A 103 -9.49 -2.64 -6.88
CA LEU A 103 -9.71 -2.93 -8.29
C LEU A 103 -10.99 -3.74 -8.50
N GLU A 104 -11.81 -3.31 -9.46
CA GLU A 104 -13.03 -4.00 -9.86
C GLU A 104 -12.82 -4.78 -11.17
N ALA A 105 -13.84 -5.55 -11.56
CA ALA A 105 -13.81 -6.36 -12.79
C ALA A 105 -13.47 -5.54 -14.06
N ALA A 106 -13.91 -4.28 -14.13
CA ALA A 106 -13.60 -3.39 -15.24
C ALA A 106 -12.10 -3.05 -15.31
N ASP A 107 -11.45 -2.81 -14.17
CA ASP A 107 -10.03 -2.50 -14.12
C ASP A 107 -9.17 -3.71 -14.49
N TRP A 108 -9.57 -4.90 -14.03
CA TRP A 108 -8.95 -6.17 -14.44
C TRP A 108 -9.06 -6.40 -15.95
N SER A 109 -10.20 -6.05 -16.56
CA SER A 109 -10.35 -6.08 -18.01
C SER A 109 -9.43 -5.06 -18.70
N ALA A 110 -9.29 -3.86 -18.14
CA ALA A 110 -8.42 -2.80 -18.65
C ALA A 110 -6.93 -3.18 -18.59
N LEU A 111 -6.49 -3.90 -17.54
CA LEU A 111 -5.12 -4.43 -17.45
C LEU A 111 -4.85 -5.47 -18.57
N ALA A 112 -5.83 -6.32 -18.86
CA ALA A 112 -5.71 -7.38 -19.87
C ALA A 112 -5.84 -6.88 -21.33
N GLN A 113 -6.65 -5.84 -21.55
CA GLN A 113 -7.05 -5.39 -22.89
C GLN A 113 -5.87 -5.11 -23.84
N PRO A 114 -4.81 -4.40 -23.45
CA PRO A 114 -3.73 -4.06 -24.37
C PRO A 114 -2.90 -5.28 -24.83
N LEU A 115 -3.03 -6.44 -24.15
CA LEU A 115 -2.34 -7.68 -24.49
C LEU A 115 -3.12 -8.56 -25.48
N ARG A 116 -4.44 -8.44 -25.53
CA ARG A 116 -5.31 -9.31 -26.34
C ARG A 116 -4.99 -9.23 -27.82
N ASP A 117 -4.74 -8.01 -28.31
CA ASP A 117 -4.49 -7.72 -29.72
C ASP A 117 -3.04 -7.34 -30.00
N ALA A 118 -2.12 -7.54 -29.05
CA ALA A 118 -0.73 -7.13 -29.19
C ALA A 118 -0.02 -7.99 -30.25
N PRO A 119 0.41 -7.41 -31.40
CA PRO A 119 1.15 -8.15 -32.42
C PRO A 119 2.62 -8.39 -32.03
N ALA A 120 3.09 -7.71 -30.97
CA ALA A 120 4.47 -7.70 -30.51
C ALA A 120 4.57 -7.77 -28.98
N ALA A 121 5.80 -7.86 -28.47
CA ALA A 121 6.11 -7.86 -27.05
C ALA A 121 5.59 -6.59 -26.35
N ARG A 122 4.80 -6.76 -25.29
CA ARG A 122 4.18 -5.65 -24.56
C ARG A 122 4.07 -5.97 -23.08
N CYS A 123 4.23 -4.94 -22.25
CA CYS A 123 3.98 -4.95 -20.82
C CYS A 123 2.98 -3.84 -20.47
N VAL A 124 1.97 -4.14 -19.66
CA VAL A 124 1.02 -3.17 -19.10
C VAL A 124 1.23 -3.14 -17.60
N THR A 125 1.28 -1.97 -16.97
CA THR A 125 1.58 -1.84 -15.53
C THR A 125 0.83 -0.69 -14.89
N ASN A 126 0.60 -0.74 -13.58
CA ASN A 126 0.08 0.41 -12.82
C ASN A 126 1.12 1.54 -12.69
N ASN A 127 2.41 1.19 -12.74
CA ASN A 127 3.50 2.14 -12.64
C ASN A 127 4.77 1.57 -13.30
N ARG A 128 5.33 2.30 -14.26
CA ARG A 128 6.53 1.86 -14.99
C ARG A 128 7.76 1.74 -14.09
N PHE A 129 7.89 2.61 -13.08
CA PHE A 129 9.11 2.74 -12.27
C PHE A 129 9.05 1.96 -10.95
N SER A 130 7.86 1.57 -10.52
CA SER A 130 7.63 0.80 -9.30
C SER A 130 6.30 0.08 -9.40
N ALA A 131 6.29 -1.01 -10.16
CA ALA A 131 5.08 -1.80 -10.35
C ALA A 131 4.66 -2.52 -9.07
N ASP A 132 3.35 -2.62 -8.87
CA ASP A 132 2.72 -3.52 -7.89
C ASP A 132 1.86 -4.58 -8.62
N MET A 133 1.58 -4.32 -9.90
CA MET A 133 0.95 -5.25 -10.81
C MET A 133 1.41 -4.98 -12.24
N TYR A 134 1.55 -6.03 -13.03
CA TYR A 134 1.77 -5.89 -14.46
C TYR A 134 1.25 -7.11 -15.24
N ALA A 135 1.01 -6.91 -16.52
CA ALA A 135 0.70 -7.97 -17.47
C ALA A 135 1.71 -7.94 -18.62
N VAL A 136 2.19 -9.10 -19.05
CA VAL A 136 3.22 -9.22 -20.08
C VAL A 136 2.91 -10.29 -21.13
N THR A 137 3.29 -9.99 -22.38
CA THR A 137 3.32 -10.95 -23.49
C THR A 137 4.59 -10.76 -24.32
N PRO A 138 5.25 -11.86 -24.75
CA PRO A 138 5.08 -13.23 -24.26
C PRO A 138 5.63 -13.40 -22.83
N ALA A 139 5.11 -14.37 -22.10
CA ALA A 139 5.55 -14.71 -20.73
C ALA A 139 7.05 -15.03 -20.63
N SER A 140 7.64 -15.53 -21.72
CA SER A 140 9.07 -15.84 -21.82
C SER A 140 10.00 -14.64 -21.66
N LEU A 141 9.49 -13.40 -21.75
CA LEU A 141 10.28 -12.19 -21.51
C LEU A 141 10.82 -12.11 -20.08
N LEU A 142 10.10 -12.63 -19.09
CA LEU A 142 10.55 -12.59 -17.69
C LEU A 142 11.90 -13.29 -17.51
N ALA A 143 12.07 -14.45 -18.16
CA ALA A 143 13.30 -15.24 -18.10
C ALA A 143 14.49 -14.58 -18.83
N LYS A 144 14.26 -13.52 -19.62
CA LYS A 144 15.32 -12.77 -20.31
C LYS A 144 15.91 -11.64 -19.46
N LEU A 145 15.30 -11.30 -18.33
CA LEU A 145 15.82 -10.27 -17.44
C LEU A 145 17.05 -10.78 -16.70
N ASP A 146 18.16 -10.04 -16.83
CA ASP A 146 19.43 -10.35 -16.18
C ASP A 146 19.90 -9.14 -15.35
N PRO A 147 20.12 -9.29 -14.02
CA PRO A 147 19.84 -10.49 -13.21
C PRO A 147 18.35 -10.79 -13.09
N SER A 148 17.99 -12.03 -12.73
CA SER A 148 16.59 -12.39 -12.44
C SER A 148 15.99 -11.41 -11.42
N PRO A 149 14.76 -10.90 -11.62
CA PRO A 149 14.19 -9.88 -10.76
C PRO A 149 13.88 -10.43 -9.36
N ALA A 150 14.38 -9.75 -8.32
CA ALA A 150 14.10 -10.09 -6.92
C ALA A 150 12.71 -9.65 -6.45
N THR A 151 12.12 -8.63 -7.11
CA THR A 151 10.76 -8.13 -6.90
C THR A 151 10.12 -7.75 -8.24
N ASP A 152 8.82 -7.50 -8.24
CA ASP A 152 8.04 -6.98 -9.35
C ASP A 152 8.37 -5.53 -9.73
N ASN A 153 8.73 -4.68 -8.75
CA ASN A 153 8.76 -3.23 -8.90
C ASN A 153 9.53 -2.72 -10.13
N ALA A 154 10.68 -3.32 -10.42
CA ALA A 154 11.54 -2.90 -11.51
C ALA A 154 11.24 -3.62 -12.84
N VAL A 155 10.37 -4.63 -12.87
CA VAL A 155 10.19 -5.51 -14.04
C VAL A 155 9.76 -4.71 -15.28
N PRO A 156 8.71 -3.87 -15.26
CA PRO A 156 8.31 -3.13 -16.46
C PRO A 156 9.40 -2.20 -16.99
N ARG A 157 10.05 -1.41 -16.11
CA ARG A 157 11.18 -0.56 -16.50
C ARG A 157 12.30 -1.37 -17.15
N ARG A 158 12.69 -2.49 -16.53
CA ARG A 158 13.78 -3.33 -17.04
C ARG A 158 13.44 -4.01 -18.36
N LEU A 159 12.19 -4.41 -18.58
CA LEU A 159 11.75 -4.94 -19.88
C LEU A 159 11.89 -3.89 -20.99
N TRP A 160 11.57 -2.63 -20.69
CA TRP A 160 11.77 -1.51 -21.61
C TRP A 160 13.26 -1.23 -21.85
N GLU A 161 14.06 -1.07 -20.79
CA GLU A 161 15.48 -0.69 -20.89
C GLU A 161 16.35 -1.79 -21.50
N GLN A 162 16.14 -3.05 -21.12
CA GLN A 162 17.01 -4.17 -21.53
C GLN A 162 16.57 -4.81 -22.85
N HIS A 163 15.26 -4.82 -23.14
CA HIS A 163 14.70 -5.59 -24.25
C HIS A 163 13.82 -4.76 -25.20
N GLY A 164 13.72 -3.44 -25.00
CA GLY A 164 12.94 -2.55 -25.87
C GLY A 164 11.44 -2.86 -25.87
N VAL A 165 10.93 -3.54 -24.84
CA VAL A 165 9.52 -3.91 -24.74
C VAL A 165 8.66 -2.65 -24.59
N GLU A 166 7.56 -2.58 -25.32
CA GLU A 166 6.59 -1.50 -25.15
C GLU A 166 5.94 -1.60 -23.76
N VAL A 167 6.00 -0.51 -22.99
CA VAL A 167 5.36 -0.43 -21.67
C VAL A 167 4.21 0.57 -21.72
N VAL A 168 3.00 0.07 -21.50
CA VAL A 168 1.77 0.85 -21.36
C VAL A 168 1.48 1.03 -19.86
N GLU A 169 1.35 2.27 -19.40
CA GLU A 169 0.93 2.55 -18.02
C GLU A 169 -0.59 2.75 -17.97
N LEU A 170 -1.24 2.10 -17.01
CA LEU A 170 -2.63 2.39 -16.68
C LEU A 170 -2.76 3.82 -16.11
N PRO A 171 -3.93 4.45 -16.22
CA PRO A 171 -4.19 5.70 -15.53
C PRO A 171 -3.95 5.55 -14.03
N ARG A 172 -3.23 6.50 -13.43
CA ARG A 172 -2.93 6.51 -11.99
C ARG A 172 -4.14 6.99 -11.21
N THR A 173 -5.08 6.08 -10.98
CA THR A 173 -6.26 6.30 -10.13
C THR A 173 -6.00 5.80 -8.72
N GLN A 174 -6.87 6.18 -7.78
CA GLN A 174 -6.87 5.64 -6.42
C GLN A 174 -6.83 4.10 -6.42
N ALA A 175 -7.66 3.46 -7.25
CA ALA A 175 -7.76 2.00 -7.32
C ALA A 175 -6.46 1.32 -7.77
N THR A 176 -5.75 1.93 -8.73
CA THR A 176 -4.49 1.36 -9.29
C THR A 176 -3.25 1.61 -8.44
N GLN A 177 -3.32 2.50 -7.45
CA GLN A 177 -2.16 2.94 -6.66
C GLN A 177 -2.26 2.60 -5.16
N PHE A 178 -3.43 2.17 -4.68
CA PHE A 178 -3.61 1.87 -3.26
C PHE A 178 -3.10 0.46 -2.91
N ASN A 179 -2.19 0.38 -1.95
CA ASN A 179 -1.57 -0.86 -1.50
C ASN A 179 -1.80 -1.08 0.01
N LEU A 180 -1.78 -2.34 0.43
CA LEU A 180 -1.82 -2.76 1.82
C LEU A 180 -0.39 -3.02 2.32
N ASP A 181 0.24 -2.01 2.92
CA ASP A 181 1.61 -2.09 3.42
C ASP A 181 1.68 -2.11 4.96
N THR A 182 0.74 -1.42 5.60
CA THR A 182 0.74 -1.10 7.03
C THR A 182 -0.68 -1.12 7.61
N PRO A 183 -0.81 -1.17 8.95
CA PRO A 183 -2.11 -1.04 9.62
C PRO A 183 -2.90 0.22 9.26
N ASN A 184 -2.24 1.32 8.88
CA ASN A 184 -2.92 2.55 8.45
C ASN A 184 -3.74 2.35 7.16
N ASP A 185 -3.28 1.50 6.26
CA ASP A 185 -3.99 1.22 5.00
C ASP A 185 -5.30 0.48 5.29
N LEU A 186 -5.25 -0.45 6.25
CA LEU A 186 -6.42 -1.18 6.74
C LEU A 186 -7.39 -0.27 7.51
N ALA A 187 -6.87 0.65 8.33
CA ALA A 187 -7.67 1.66 9.02
C ALA A 187 -8.41 2.57 8.03
N ALA A 188 -7.74 2.99 6.95
CA ALA A 188 -8.32 3.83 5.92
C ALA A 188 -9.43 3.12 5.14
N LEU A 189 -9.24 1.84 4.78
CA LEU A 189 -10.28 1.03 4.14
C LEU A 189 -11.47 0.77 5.07
N ALA A 190 -11.20 0.48 6.35
CA ALA A 190 -12.25 0.28 7.35
C ALA A 190 -13.10 1.55 7.51
N LEU A 191 -12.45 2.72 7.60
CA LEU A 191 -13.12 4.01 7.69
C LEU A 191 -13.94 4.34 6.43
N ALA A 192 -13.33 4.16 5.25
CA ALA A 192 -13.97 4.46 3.97
C ALA A 192 -15.06 3.45 3.59
N GLY A 193 -15.07 2.26 4.22
CA GLY A 193 -15.97 1.17 3.85
C GLY A 193 -15.72 0.63 2.43
N GLN A 194 -14.50 0.80 1.91
CA GLN A 194 -14.12 0.40 0.55
C GLN A 194 -13.24 -0.84 0.58
N GLY A 195 -13.42 -1.71 -0.42
CA GLY A 195 -12.68 -2.96 -0.57
C GLY A 195 -13.60 -4.14 -0.88
N GLY A 196 -12.99 -5.29 -1.16
CA GLY A 196 -13.73 -6.52 -1.39
C GLY A 196 -14.48 -7.03 -0.14
N PRO A 197 -15.51 -7.88 -0.33
CA PRO A 197 -16.38 -8.33 0.76
C PRO A 197 -15.63 -9.13 1.83
N ARG A 198 -14.64 -9.95 1.49
CA ARG A 198 -13.84 -10.69 2.49
C ARG A 198 -12.93 -9.76 3.24
N LEU A 199 -12.30 -8.80 2.55
CA LEU A 199 -11.43 -7.81 3.19
C LEU A 199 -12.23 -6.98 4.19
N LEU A 200 -13.39 -6.45 3.79
CA LEU A 200 -14.28 -5.71 4.70
C LEU A 200 -14.76 -6.57 5.87
N ALA A 201 -15.06 -7.86 5.67
CA ALA A 201 -15.40 -8.77 6.76
C ALA A 201 -14.22 -9.00 7.72
N ALA A 202 -12.99 -9.13 7.19
CA ALA A 202 -11.78 -9.27 7.99
C ALA A 202 -11.48 -8.01 8.82
N LEU A 203 -11.76 -6.82 8.29
CA LEU A 203 -11.62 -5.54 9.00
C LEU A 203 -12.66 -5.33 10.10
N ARG A 204 -13.84 -5.95 9.98
CA ARG A 204 -14.92 -5.91 10.99
C ARG A 204 -14.75 -6.93 12.11
N ASN A 205 -13.81 -7.86 12.00
CA ASN A 205 -13.65 -8.93 12.99
C ASN A 205 -13.07 -8.38 14.31
N ASP A 206 -13.70 -8.74 15.43
CA ASP A 206 -13.38 -8.27 16.79
C ASP A 206 -12.00 -8.71 17.33
N GLU A 207 -11.31 -9.66 16.68
CA GLU A 207 -9.98 -10.13 17.13
C GLU A 207 -8.93 -9.00 17.22
N MET A 208 -9.06 -7.97 16.38
CA MET A 208 -8.22 -6.77 16.39
C MET A 208 -9.08 -5.55 16.03
N HIS A 209 -9.56 -4.84 17.04
CA HIS A 209 -10.27 -3.58 16.84
C HIS A 209 -9.28 -2.49 16.40
N LEU A 210 -9.40 -2.07 15.14
CA LEU A 210 -8.76 -0.85 14.64
C LEU A 210 -9.58 0.36 15.11
N ASP A 211 -9.04 1.09 16.08
CA ASP A 211 -9.60 2.39 16.44
C ASP A 211 -9.30 3.39 15.31
N THR A 212 -10.33 3.76 14.55
CA THR A 212 -10.23 4.74 13.47
C THR A 212 -10.53 6.16 13.92
N THR A 213 -10.84 6.38 15.20
CA THR A 213 -11.30 7.67 15.73
C THR A 213 -10.35 8.82 15.41
N VAL A 214 -9.05 8.64 15.62
CA VAL A 214 -8.05 9.69 15.33
C VAL A 214 -7.95 9.96 13.83
N LEU A 215 -8.02 8.92 13.00
CA LEU A 215 -8.00 9.04 11.55
C LEU A 215 -9.23 9.81 11.04
N GLU A 216 -10.41 9.46 11.54
CA GLU A 216 -11.67 10.16 11.28
C GLU A 216 -11.58 11.65 11.66
N GLN A 217 -11.14 11.95 12.88
CA GLN A 217 -11.02 13.32 13.38
C GLN A 217 -10.03 14.16 12.56
N ALA A 218 -8.90 13.56 12.15
CA ALA A 218 -7.93 14.22 11.28
C ALA A 218 -8.47 14.43 9.87
N ALA A 219 -9.09 13.40 9.28
CA ALA A 219 -9.61 13.45 7.91
C ALA A 219 -10.78 14.44 7.76
N ALA A 220 -11.64 14.57 8.79
CA ALA A 220 -12.74 15.54 8.79
C ALA A 220 -12.25 16.98 8.53
N ARG A 221 -11.03 17.32 8.97
CA ARG A 221 -10.43 18.65 8.76
C ARG A 221 -10.19 18.97 7.29
N PHE A 222 -10.04 17.99 6.41
CA PHE A 222 -9.86 18.27 4.98
C PHE A 222 -11.02 19.06 4.37
N THR A 223 -12.23 18.94 4.91
CA THR A 223 -13.43 19.61 4.40
C THR A 223 -13.73 20.96 5.07
N GLU A 224 -12.86 21.41 5.99
CA GLU A 224 -13.02 22.63 6.77
C GLU A 224 -12.14 23.77 6.25
N ARG A 225 -12.74 24.82 5.68
CA ARG A 225 -12.01 25.93 5.01
C ARG A 225 -11.09 26.73 5.92
N THR A 226 -11.38 26.77 7.22
CA THR A 226 -10.59 27.50 8.22
C THR A 226 -9.50 26.65 8.84
N ALA A 227 -9.56 25.32 8.68
CA ALA A 227 -8.59 24.40 9.26
C ALA A 227 -7.26 24.44 8.50
N GLN A 228 -6.20 24.08 9.20
CA GLN A 228 -4.87 23.88 8.66
C GLN A 228 -4.39 22.45 8.94
N VAL A 229 -4.13 21.65 7.90
CA VAL A 229 -3.67 20.27 8.03
C VAL A 229 -2.20 20.16 7.65
N LEU A 230 -1.37 19.57 8.52
CA LEU A 230 0.03 19.28 8.25
C LEU A 230 0.18 17.89 7.61
N ILE A 231 0.87 17.82 6.48
CA ILE A 231 1.30 16.57 5.85
C ILE A 231 2.82 16.54 5.85
N ALA A 232 3.42 15.56 6.53
CA ALA A 232 4.87 15.50 6.74
C ALA A 232 5.49 14.13 6.43
N GLY A 233 6.74 14.14 5.94
CA GLY A 233 7.53 12.95 5.64
C GLY A 233 7.75 12.77 4.13
N ARG A 234 7.70 11.53 3.61
CA ARG A 234 8.01 11.23 2.19
C ARG A 234 6.86 11.56 1.23
N VAL A 235 6.37 12.79 1.32
CA VAL A 235 5.25 13.30 0.51
C VAL A 235 5.67 13.46 -0.94
N SER A 236 4.83 13.01 -1.88
CA SER A 236 5.07 13.20 -3.31
C SER A 236 4.45 14.50 -3.83
N SER A 237 4.98 15.03 -4.94
CA SER A 237 4.36 16.17 -5.62
C SER A 237 2.95 15.87 -6.11
N ALA A 238 2.66 14.60 -6.45
CA ALA A 238 1.32 14.16 -6.84
C ALA A 238 0.34 14.22 -5.67
N THR A 239 0.73 13.75 -4.48
CA THR A 239 -0.06 13.86 -3.25
C THR A 239 -0.38 15.32 -2.94
N TRP A 240 0.63 16.20 -3.02
CA TRP A 240 0.43 17.62 -2.75
C TRP A 240 -0.53 18.25 -3.77
N ASN A 241 -0.30 18.03 -5.07
CA ASN A 241 -1.19 18.55 -6.12
C ASN A 241 -2.63 18.04 -5.98
N TYR A 242 -2.84 16.80 -5.54
CA TYR A 242 -4.17 16.28 -5.24
C TYR A 242 -4.83 17.09 -4.10
N LEU A 243 -4.16 17.23 -2.94
CA LEU A 243 -4.75 17.90 -1.79
C LEU A 243 -5.05 19.38 -2.05
N GLU A 244 -4.21 20.09 -2.82
CA GLU A 244 -4.48 21.48 -3.21
C GLU A 244 -5.76 21.64 -4.04
N ARG A 245 -6.15 20.60 -4.79
CA ARG A 245 -7.34 20.61 -5.66
C ARG A 245 -8.57 20.08 -4.95
N GLU A 246 -8.39 19.02 -4.16
CA GLU A 246 -9.48 18.17 -3.69
C GLU A 246 -9.77 18.35 -2.19
N SER A 247 -9.04 19.20 -1.46
CA SER A 247 -9.36 19.55 -0.06
C SER A 247 -9.82 21.00 0.07
N ALA A 248 -10.65 21.28 1.08
CA ALA A 248 -11.11 22.64 1.38
C ALA A 248 -10.21 23.38 2.37
N CYS A 249 -9.47 22.65 3.21
CA CYS A 249 -8.60 23.21 4.23
C CYS A 249 -7.32 23.81 3.65
N ARG A 250 -6.57 24.54 4.49
CA ARG A 250 -5.21 24.95 4.15
C ARG A 250 -4.25 23.79 4.41
N VAL A 251 -3.47 23.41 3.41
CA VAL A 251 -2.49 22.32 3.55
C VAL A 251 -1.11 22.92 3.83
N ARG A 252 -0.43 22.41 4.85
CA ARG A 252 1.00 22.66 5.11
C ARG A 252 1.75 21.38 4.78
N VAL A 253 2.72 21.46 3.87
CA VAL A 253 3.51 20.29 3.47
C VAL A 253 4.94 20.42 3.97
N LEU A 254 5.44 19.36 4.61
CA LEU A 254 6.85 19.12 4.89
C LEU A 254 7.28 17.87 4.12
N ALA A 255 7.75 18.06 2.89
CA ALA A 255 8.22 16.97 2.04
C ALA A 255 9.73 16.77 2.23
N GLU A 256 10.12 15.58 2.68
CA GLU A 256 11.51 15.20 2.96
C GLU A 256 11.77 13.74 2.57
N GLU A 257 13.01 13.42 2.21
CA GLU A 257 13.47 12.03 1.99
C GLU A 257 12.62 11.22 0.97
N ARG A 258 12.01 11.88 -0.03
CA ARG A 258 11.33 11.15 -1.11
C ARG A 258 12.37 10.32 -1.89
N GLY A 259 12.18 9.01 -1.90
CA GLY A 259 13.16 8.08 -2.50
C GLY A 259 14.18 7.52 -1.51
N MET A 260 14.00 7.75 -0.20
CA MET A 260 14.88 7.29 0.89
C MET A 260 15.41 5.86 0.71
N GLN A 261 14.51 4.92 0.43
CA GLN A 261 14.83 3.49 0.23
C GLN A 261 15.66 3.25 -1.03
N SER A 262 15.29 3.88 -2.14
CA SER A 262 16.03 3.76 -3.40
C SER A 262 17.43 4.36 -3.31
N ALA A 263 17.60 5.38 -2.44
CA ALA A 263 18.90 6.00 -2.15
C ALA A 263 19.71 5.25 -1.08
N GLY A 264 19.15 4.23 -0.41
CA GLY A 264 19.81 3.47 0.66
C GLY A 264 19.97 4.22 1.99
N THR A 265 19.46 5.45 2.07
CA THR A 265 19.65 6.34 3.24
C THR A 265 18.95 5.86 4.51
N ASP A 266 17.95 4.98 4.38
CA ASP A 266 17.32 4.29 5.50
C ASP A 266 18.22 3.19 6.09
N ALA A 267 18.86 2.39 5.22
CA ALA A 267 19.79 1.35 5.62
C ALA A 267 21.08 1.91 6.23
N ASP A 268 21.63 2.95 5.61
CA ASP A 268 22.87 3.58 6.01
C ASP A 268 22.69 4.56 7.20
N GLY A 269 21.44 4.88 7.57
CA GLY A 269 21.15 5.78 8.70
C GLY A 269 21.44 7.26 8.40
N THR A 270 21.45 7.65 7.12
CA THR A 270 21.90 8.97 6.67
C THR A 270 20.77 9.94 6.35
N ALA A 271 19.51 9.48 6.38
CA ALA A 271 18.35 10.34 6.19
C ALA A 271 18.35 11.53 7.17
N ARG A 272 17.85 12.68 6.71
CA ARG A 272 17.76 13.91 7.46
C ARG A 272 16.31 14.40 7.47
N SER A 273 15.75 14.55 8.67
CA SER A 273 14.37 14.95 8.86
C SER A 273 14.30 16.20 9.72
N ILE A 274 13.57 17.22 9.24
CA ILE A 274 13.30 18.44 9.99
C ILE A 274 12.44 18.11 11.22
N LEU A 275 11.45 17.22 11.07
CA LEU A 275 10.66 16.75 12.20
C LEU A 275 11.53 15.95 13.18
N GLY A 276 12.44 15.12 12.67
CA GLY A 276 13.45 14.41 13.47
C GLY A 276 14.31 15.38 14.30
N SER A 277 14.81 16.46 13.70
CA SER A 277 15.58 17.49 14.40
C SER A 277 14.76 18.20 15.47
N LEU A 278 13.49 18.53 15.19
CA LEU A 278 12.58 19.11 16.19
C LEU A 278 12.36 18.16 17.38
N ILE A 279 12.15 16.87 17.13
CA ILE A 279 12.01 15.86 18.18
C ILE A 279 13.31 15.74 18.99
N ALA A 280 14.47 15.75 18.34
CA ALA A 280 15.77 15.68 19.00
C ALA A 280 16.01 16.89 19.93
N GLU A 281 15.66 18.10 19.48
CA GLU A 281 15.91 19.34 20.23
C GLU A 281 14.87 19.61 21.32
N ALA A 282 13.58 19.41 21.02
CA ALA A 282 12.48 19.79 21.91
C ALA A 282 11.92 18.61 22.72
N GLY A 283 12.21 17.38 22.31
CA GLY A 283 11.56 16.17 22.81
C GLY A 283 10.17 15.94 22.18
N PRO A 284 9.69 14.68 22.18
CA PRO A 284 8.41 14.34 21.56
C PRO A 284 7.22 15.05 22.22
N ALA A 285 7.16 15.09 23.55
CA ALA A 285 6.05 15.72 24.29
C ALA A 285 5.84 17.21 23.91
N ARG A 286 6.91 18.00 23.82
CA ARG A 286 6.82 19.41 23.42
C ARG A 286 6.52 19.54 21.93
N THR A 287 7.09 18.69 21.09
CA THR A 287 6.88 18.72 19.63
C THR A 287 5.41 18.49 19.30
N PHE A 288 4.85 17.37 19.75
CA PHE A 288 3.46 16.99 19.45
C PHE A 288 2.44 17.74 20.32
N GLY A 289 2.73 17.96 21.60
CA GLY A 289 1.78 18.57 22.55
C GLY A 289 1.71 20.09 22.50
N THR A 290 2.75 20.77 22.00
CA THR A 290 2.85 22.25 22.08
C THR A 290 3.22 22.93 20.78
N LEU A 291 4.14 22.38 19.98
CA LEU A 291 4.61 23.04 18.75
C LEU A 291 3.67 22.80 17.58
N LEU A 292 3.37 21.54 17.25
CA LEU A 292 2.46 21.20 16.14
C LEU A 292 1.04 21.81 16.28
N PRO A 293 0.41 21.84 17.46
CA PRO A 293 -0.91 22.48 17.64
C PRO A 293 -0.93 23.99 17.34
N LYS A 294 0.24 24.65 17.30
CA LYS A 294 0.33 26.07 16.88
C LYS A 294 0.33 26.24 15.37
N TRP A 295 0.55 25.18 14.61
CA TRP A 295 0.76 25.23 13.16
C TRP A 295 -0.33 24.51 12.36
N CYS A 296 -1.10 23.64 13.00
CA CYS A 296 -2.11 22.82 12.37
C CYS A 296 -3.19 22.37 13.36
N ASP A 297 -4.37 22.09 12.82
CA ASP A 297 -5.54 21.52 13.49
C ASP A 297 -5.62 19.98 13.34
N ALA A 298 -4.79 19.40 12.46
CA ALA A 298 -4.56 17.96 12.33
C ALA A 298 -3.22 17.70 11.63
N ALA A 299 -2.66 16.50 11.81
CA ALA A 299 -1.44 16.09 11.10
C ALA A 299 -1.47 14.64 10.62
N PHE A 300 -0.92 14.41 9.42
CA PHE A 300 -0.61 13.10 8.86
C PHE A 300 0.90 13.02 8.63
N ILE A 301 1.57 12.11 9.34
CA ILE A 301 3.02 12.09 9.43
C ILE A 301 3.55 10.70 9.07
N ASP A 302 4.21 10.59 7.92
CA ASP A 302 5.13 9.49 7.66
C ASP A 302 6.38 9.69 8.53
N ILE A 303 6.42 8.99 9.67
CA ILE A 303 7.43 9.22 10.71
C ILE A 303 8.78 8.60 10.37
N ARG A 304 8.85 7.76 9.32
CA ARG A 304 10.05 6.95 9.02
C ARG A 304 11.33 7.78 8.82
N PRO A 305 11.33 8.92 8.11
CA PRO A 305 12.52 9.78 8.01
C PRO A 305 13.00 10.30 9.37
N ALA A 306 12.08 10.69 10.25
CA ALA A 306 12.42 11.15 11.60
C ALA A 306 13.04 10.04 12.45
N LEU A 307 12.53 8.81 12.35
CA LEU A 307 13.11 7.66 13.07
C LEU A 307 14.55 7.38 12.62
N VAL A 308 14.81 7.38 11.31
CA VAL A 308 16.17 7.19 10.76
C VAL A 308 17.10 8.32 11.24
N HIS A 309 16.64 9.57 11.18
CA HIS A 309 17.40 10.73 11.66
C HIS A 309 17.77 10.62 13.15
N LEU A 310 16.86 10.11 13.97
CA LEU A 310 17.07 9.90 15.41
C LEU A 310 17.91 8.65 15.74
N GLY A 311 18.31 7.87 14.72
CA GLY A 311 19.01 6.60 14.91
C GLY A 311 18.14 5.45 15.42
N ILE A 312 16.81 5.61 15.37
CA ILE A 312 15.83 4.60 15.81
C ILE A 312 15.63 3.60 14.67
N ARG A 313 15.90 2.33 14.93
CA ARG A 313 15.73 1.22 13.98
C ARG A 313 14.70 0.21 14.51
N PRO A 314 13.40 0.58 14.47
CA PRO A 314 12.37 -0.27 15.05
C PRO A 314 12.17 -1.55 14.22
N SER A 315 11.74 -2.61 14.90
CA SER A 315 11.31 -3.85 14.25
C SER A 315 10.07 -3.62 13.36
N ARG A 316 9.70 -4.60 12.53
CA ARG A 316 8.42 -4.55 11.80
C ARG A 316 7.24 -4.51 12.77
N ALA A 317 7.28 -5.33 13.83
CA ALA A 317 6.26 -5.35 14.88
C ALA A 317 6.08 -3.98 15.55
N ASP A 318 7.18 -3.32 15.91
CA ASP A 318 7.15 -1.97 16.51
C ASP A 318 6.60 -0.92 15.55
N ARG A 319 6.99 -1.00 14.26
CA ARG A 319 6.45 -0.11 13.22
C ARG A 319 4.95 -0.29 13.04
N PHE A 320 4.47 -1.53 13.00
CA PHE A 320 3.05 -1.83 12.89
C PHE A 320 2.29 -1.38 14.14
N ALA A 321 2.85 -1.57 15.33
CA ALA A 321 2.25 -1.09 16.58
C ALA A 321 2.20 0.45 16.62
N ALA A 322 3.23 1.14 16.15
CA ALA A 322 3.22 2.60 16.02
C ALA A 322 2.16 3.09 15.03
N ASP A 323 2.07 2.45 13.86
CA ASP A 323 1.10 2.80 12.81
C ASP A 323 -0.35 2.53 13.26
N ALA A 324 -0.56 1.49 14.08
CA ALA A 324 -1.87 1.14 14.63
C ALA A 324 -2.25 1.91 15.90
N GLY A 325 -1.35 2.73 16.46
CA GLY A 325 -1.60 3.46 17.70
C GLY A 325 -1.59 2.59 18.97
N PHE A 326 -0.73 1.57 19.04
CA PHE A 326 -0.61 0.67 20.18
C PHE A 326 0.75 0.82 20.89
N PRO A 327 1.00 1.92 21.61
CA PRO A 327 2.30 2.16 22.27
C PRO A 327 2.68 1.08 23.28
N GLU A 328 1.70 0.44 23.91
CA GLU A 328 1.91 -0.67 24.85
C GLU A 328 2.48 -1.93 24.19
N ARG A 329 2.41 -2.04 22.85
CA ARG A 329 2.95 -3.13 22.05
C ARG A 329 4.29 -2.80 21.37
N ILE A 330 4.80 -1.58 21.55
CA ILE A 330 6.09 -1.15 21.01
C ILE A 330 7.18 -1.51 22.02
N GLU A 331 8.25 -2.18 21.62
CA GLU A 331 9.39 -2.52 22.46
C GLU A 331 10.40 -1.37 22.57
N ASP A 332 10.74 -0.71 21.46
CA ASP A 332 11.65 0.43 21.42
C ASP A 332 11.10 1.61 22.26
N ALA A 333 11.85 2.00 23.30
CA ALA A 333 11.40 3.00 24.26
C ALA A 333 11.30 4.41 23.67
N GLN A 334 12.15 4.75 22.69
CA GLN A 334 12.14 6.08 22.06
C GLN A 334 10.95 6.19 21.10
N LEU A 335 10.70 5.15 20.29
CA LEU A 335 9.51 5.09 19.45
C LEU A 335 8.22 5.10 20.28
N ARG A 336 8.19 4.34 21.38
CA ARG A 336 7.05 4.33 22.31
C ARG A 336 6.74 5.74 22.82
N ALA A 337 7.76 6.47 23.26
CA ALA A 337 7.59 7.85 23.75
C ALA A 337 7.09 8.81 22.65
N ILE A 338 7.54 8.63 21.40
CA ILE A 338 7.05 9.41 20.25
C ILE A 338 5.57 9.14 20.00
N VAL A 339 5.16 7.87 19.95
CA VAL A 339 3.77 7.48 19.69
C VAL A 339 2.85 7.97 20.81
N GLN A 340 3.25 7.78 22.07
CA GLN A 340 2.48 8.28 23.22
C GLN A 340 2.31 9.81 23.19
N ALA A 341 3.35 10.55 22.82
CA ALA A 341 3.27 11.99 22.71
C ALA A 341 2.35 12.46 21.57
N ALA A 342 2.36 11.76 20.43
CA ALA A 342 1.45 12.05 19.33
C ALA A 342 -0.01 11.75 19.70
N GLN A 343 -0.27 10.65 20.41
CA GLN A 343 -1.62 10.31 20.89
C GLN A 343 -2.14 11.28 21.96
N ALA A 344 -1.25 11.81 22.80
CA ALA A 344 -1.61 12.80 23.81
C ALA A 344 -1.71 14.25 23.26
N ALA A 345 -1.54 14.45 21.96
CA ALA A 345 -1.57 15.77 21.35
C ALA A 345 -2.98 16.41 21.44
N PRO A 346 -3.09 17.74 21.64
CA PRO A 346 -4.37 18.45 21.63
C PRO A 346 -5.10 18.46 20.28
N VAL A 347 -4.42 18.10 19.20
CA VAL A 347 -4.95 18.00 17.84
C VAL A 347 -4.75 16.57 17.35
N PRO A 348 -5.63 16.03 16.48
CA PRO A 348 -5.49 14.67 15.98
C PRO A 348 -4.23 14.52 15.10
N ILE A 349 -3.38 13.55 15.46
CA ILE A 349 -2.14 13.25 14.75
C ILE A 349 -2.13 11.77 14.37
N VAL A 350 -2.07 11.49 13.08
CA VAL A 350 -1.92 10.14 12.54
C VAL A 350 -0.45 9.93 12.18
N LEU A 351 0.18 8.93 12.81
CA LEU A 351 1.54 8.50 12.50
C LEU A 351 1.50 7.27 11.59
N GLY A 352 2.43 7.18 10.64
CA GLY A 352 2.48 6.04 9.73
C GLY A 352 3.74 5.94 8.89
N GLY A 353 3.65 5.12 7.85
CA GLY A 353 4.64 4.97 6.79
C GLY A 353 4.32 5.81 5.55
N HIS A 354 4.96 5.49 4.43
CA HIS A 354 4.79 6.22 3.17
C HIS A 354 3.36 6.19 2.64
N SER A 355 2.67 5.05 2.79
CA SER A 355 1.30 4.88 2.31
C SER A 355 0.32 5.85 2.98
N LEU A 356 0.57 6.20 4.25
CA LEU A 356 -0.18 7.21 4.99
C LEU A 356 -0.16 8.57 4.27
N VAL A 357 0.97 8.98 3.69
CA VAL A 357 1.12 10.24 2.95
C VAL A 357 1.05 10.06 1.43
N GLY A 358 0.47 8.94 1.01
CA GLY A 358 0.23 8.55 -0.38
C GLY A 358 -1.24 8.19 -0.57
N GLY A 359 -1.50 6.92 -0.87
CA GLY A 359 -2.84 6.42 -1.18
C GLY A 359 -3.87 6.63 -0.05
N VAL A 360 -3.46 6.57 1.21
CA VAL A 360 -4.38 6.79 2.36
C VAL A 360 -5.00 8.18 2.33
N LEU A 361 -4.23 9.24 2.07
CA LEU A 361 -4.74 10.61 2.08
C LEU A 361 -5.88 10.83 1.10
N SER A 362 -5.71 10.36 -0.12
CA SER A 362 -6.74 10.49 -1.15
C SER A 362 -8.02 9.74 -0.78
N LEU A 363 -7.87 8.54 -0.19
CA LEU A 363 -9.01 7.74 0.26
C LEU A 363 -9.78 8.44 1.39
N VAL A 364 -9.08 8.89 2.43
CA VAL A 364 -9.74 9.50 3.60
C VAL A 364 -10.23 10.92 3.33
N ASN A 365 -9.62 11.64 2.38
CA ASN A 365 -10.14 12.92 1.91
C ASN A 365 -11.48 12.74 1.18
N GLN A 366 -11.58 11.76 0.28
CA GLN A 366 -12.84 11.44 -0.39
C GLN A 366 -13.91 11.02 0.63
N TRP A 367 -13.55 10.15 1.58
CA TRP A 367 -14.45 9.77 2.67
C TRP A 367 -14.93 10.99 3.47
N ALA A 368 -14.07 11.96 3.77
CA ALA A 368 -14.44 13.14 4.54
C ALA A 368 -15.46 14.01 3.81
N TRP A 369 -15.34 14.14 2.48
CA TRP A 369 -16.33 14.80 1.63
C TRP A 369 -17.66 14.05 1.61
N ASP A 370 -17.62 12.74 1.36
CA ASP A 370 -18.82 11.89 1.37
C ASP A 370 -19.56 12.01 2.70
N ALA A 371 -18.84 11.89 3.83
CA ALA A 371 -19.41 12.00 5.16
C ALA A 371 -19.98 13.40 5.46
N LYS A 372 -19.39 14.45 4.87
CA LYS A 372 -19.92 15.82 4.99
C LYS A 372 -21.20 15.99 4.17
N ASP A 373 -21.22 15.52 2.94
CA ASP A 373 -22.38 15.60 2.07
C ASP A 373 -23.57 14.83 2.66
N ASP A 374 -23.32 13.65 3.23
CA ASP A 374 -24.32 12.85 3.95
C ASP A 374 -24.89 13.62 5.17
N ARG A 375 -24.03 14.26 5.98
CA ARG A 375 -24.47 15.08 7.12
C ARG A 375 -25.27 16.32 6.69
N GLU A 376 -24.94 16.90 5.54
CA GLU A 376 -25.59 18.09 5.00
C GLU A 376 -26.79 17.77 4.09
N GLY A 377 -27.11 16.49 3.89
CA GLY A 377 -28.22 16.03 3.04
C GLY A 377 -28.04 16.37 1.56
N ARG A 378 -26.80 16.54 1.08
CA ARG A 378 -26.51 16.82 -0.32
C ARG A 378 -26.51 15.51 -1.11
N GLN A 379 -27.33 15.43 -2.15
CA GLN A 379 -27.28 14.29 -3.07
C GLN A 379 -26.02 14.37 -3.94
N ARG A 380 -25.34 13.24 -4.10
CA ARG A 380 -24.27 13.09 -5.09
C ARG A 380 -24.86 13.37 -6.49
N PRO A 381 -24.17 14.13 -7.36
CA PRO A 381 -24.62 14.35 -8.73
C PRO A 381 -24.72 13.05 -9.53
#